data_AF-A0A6V7XSN0-F1
#
_entry.id   AF-A0A6V7XSN0-F1
#
_cell.length_a   1.000
_cell.length_b   1.000
_cell.length_c   1.000
_cell.angle_alpha   90.00
_cell.angle_beta   90.00
_cell.angle_gamma   90.00
#
_symmetry.space_group_name_H-M   'P 1'
#
loop_
_entity.id
_entity.type
_entity.pdbx_description
1 polymer ?
#
loop_
_entity_poly.entity_id
_entity_poly.type
_entity_poly.pdbx_seq_one_letter_code
_entity_poly.pdbx_strand_id
1 'polypeptide(L)'
;MCFLATTVIRPCSATKEENRLFEDILADYNKLVRPVDENNATLVVRFKLKLSQLLDVVTRETANHDTNVWLQHIWTDSKLCWNPKDYGGVEVLYVPSELIWLPDIVLYNNAMELSGYNNE
;
A
#
# COMPACT_ATOMS: atom_id res chain seq x y z
N MET A 1 -32.42 -23.41 -35.46
CA MET A 1 -32.88 -23.49 -34.06
C MET A 1 -32.11 -22.44 -33.27
N CYS A 2 -32.81 -21.42 -32.78
CA CYS A 2 -32.22 -20.34 -31.98
C CYS A 2 -32.13 -20.83 -30.54
N PHE A 3 -30.93 -21.07 -30.02
CA PHE A 3 -30.72 -21.28 -28.59
C PHE A 3 -30.65 -19.91 -27.92
N LEU A 4 -31.68 -19.57 -27.17
CA LEU A 4 -31.69 -18.44 -26.26
C LEU A 4 -30.68 -18.73 -25.14
N ALA A 5 -29.47 -18.17 -25.26
CA ALA A 5 -28.56 -18.07 -24.13
C ALA A 5 -29.21 -17.14 -23.10
N THR A 6 -29.81 -17.72 -22.07
CA THR A 6 -30.29 -16.96 -20.92
C THR A 6 -29.05 -16.54 -20.13
N THR A 7 -28.49 -15.39 -20.48
CA THR A 7 -27.50 -14.73 -19.63
C THR A 7 -28.21 -14.40 -18.34
N VAL A 8 -27.92 -15.16 -17.28
CA VAL A 8 -28.25 -14.75 -15.92
C VAL A 8 -27.35 -13.54 -15.64
N ILE A 9 -27.84 -12.34 -15.95
CA ILE A 9 -27.26 -11.10 -15.44
C ILE A 9 -27.59 -11.11 -13.95
N ARG A 10 -26.75 -11.75 -13.14
CA ARG A 10 -26.75 -11.49 -11.71
C ARG A 10 -26.34 -10.03 -11.57
N PRO A 11 -27.17 -9.14 -11.00
CA PRO A 11 -26.66 -7.85 -10.56
C PRO A 11 -25.53 -8.17 -9.59
N CYS A 12 -24.31 -7.81 -9.97
CA CYS A 12 -23.15 -7.97 -9.11
C CYS A 12 -23.34 -6.99 -7.94
N SER A 13 -23.97 -7.47 -6.86
CA SER A 13 -24.13 -6.67 -5.64
C SER A 13 -22.78 -6.35 -5.01
N ALA A 14 -21.74 -7.15 -5.30
CA ALA A 14 -20.41 -6.99 -4.71
C ALA A 14 -19.83 -5.59 -4.97
N THR A 15 -19.94 -5.06 -6.20
CA THR A 15 -19.39 -3.73 -6.52
C THR A 15 -20.11 -2.59 -5.80
N LYS A 16 -21.42 -2.74 -5.53
CA LYS A 16 -22.18 -1.72 -4.79
C LYS A 16 -21.84 -1.73 -3.30
N GLU A 17 -21.71 -2.91 -2.71
CA GLU A 17 -21.36 -3.05 -1.30
C GLU A 17 -19.90 -2.65 -1.03
N GLU A 18 -18.99 -2.94 -1.97
CA GLU A 18 -17.59 -2.49 -1.94
C GLU A 18 -17.48 -0.96 -2.00
N ASN A 19 -18.22 -0.31 -2.90
CA ASN A 19 -18.29 1.15 -2.96
C ASN A 19 -18.88 1.75 -1.68
N ARG A 20 -19.92 1.13 -1.09
CA ARG A 20 -20.49 1.60 0.18
C ARG A 20 -19.44 1.51 1.30
N LEU A 21 -18.74 0.38 1.41
CA LEU A 21 -17.66 0.22 2.38
C LEU A 21 -16.56 1.27 2.20
N PHE A 22 -16.16 1.54 0.96
CA PHE A 22 -15.15 2.53 0.65
C PHE A 22 -15.52 3.93 1.14
N GLU A 23 -16.74 4.38 0.84
CA GLU A 23 -17.23 5.68 1.29
C GLU A 23 -17.36 5.74 2.81
N ASP A 24 -17.93 4.70 3.44
CA ASP A 24 -18.15 4.65 4.88
C ASP A 24 -16.83 4.66 5.67
N ILE A 25 -15.82 3.91 5.23
CA ILE A 25 -14.55 3.76 5.96
C ILE A 25 -13.62 4.96 5.78
N LEU A 26 -13.73 5.68 4.65
CA LEU A 26 -12.89 6.83 4.35
C LEU A 26 -13.52 8.17 4.73
N ALA A 27 -14.82 8.22 5.03
CA ALA A 27 -15.53 9.47 5.34
C ALA A 27 -14.90 10.29 6.48
N ASP A 28 -14.38 9.63 7.53
CA ASP A 28 -13.72 10.26 8.69
C ASP A 28 -12.25 9.84 8.84
N TYR A 29 -11.65 9.30 7.78
CA TYR A 29 -10.28 8.84 7.83
C TYR A 29 -9.28 9.99 7.63
N ASN A 30 -8.52 10.31 8.68
CA ASN A 30 -7.45 11.31 8.60
C ASN A 30 -6.07 10.66 8.33
N LYS A 31 -5.62 10.75 7.07
CA LYS A 31 -4.31 10.22 6.62
C LYS A 31 -3.08 10.87 7.24
N LEU A 32 -3.21 12.03 7.90
CA LEU A 32 -2.08 12.71 8.54
C LEU A 32 -1.81 12.17 9.96
N VAL A 33 -2.75 11.41 10.51
CA VAL A 33 -2.67 10.90 11.89
C VAL A 33 -2.34 9.43 11.87
N ARG A 34 -1.33 9.03 12.66
CA ARG A 34 -0.93 7.63 12.82
C ARG A 34 -2.14 6.78 13.27
N PRO A 35 -2.48 5.70 12.55
CA PRO A 35 -3.65 4.88 12.87
C PRO A 35 -3.33 3.89 13.99
N VAL A 36 -3.47 4.34 15.23
CA VAL A 36 -3.38 3.51 16.44
C VAL A 36 -4.55 3.84 17.37
N ASP A 37 -5.06 2.83 18.06
CA ASP A 37 -6.17 2.97 19.02
C ASP A 37 -5.75 3.78 20.25
N GLU A 38 -4.53 3.53 20.73
CA GLU A 38 -3.95 4.24 21.86
C GLU A 38 -2.72 5.03 21.42
N ASN A 39 -2.56 6.25 21.96
CA ASN A 39 -1.40 7.09 21.66
C ASN A 39 -0.06 6.46 22.05
N ASN A 40 -0.07 5.58 23.06
CA ASN A 40 1.12 4.88 23.55
C ASN A 40 1.39 3.56 22.80
N ALA A 41 0.48 3.13 21.91
CA ALA A 41 0.66 1.91 21.15
C ALA A 41 1.70 2.10 20.04
N THR A 42 2.45 1.03 19.75
CA THR A 42 3.45 1.00 18.68
C THR A 42 2.83 0.41 17.42
N LEU A 43 2.94 1.14 16.31
CA LEU A 43 2.59 0.64 14.98
C LEU A 43 3.79 -0.10 14.39
N VAL A 44 3.62 -1.40 14.12
CA VAL A 44 4.68 -2.24 13.56
C VAL A 44 4.58 -2.27 12.04
N VAL A 45 5.56 -1.67 11.36
CA VAL A 45 5.70 -1.76 9.90
C VAL A 45 6.68 -2.87 9.56
N ARG A 46 6.23 -3.85 8.77
CA ARG A 46 7.06 -4.95 8.28
C ARG A 46 7.48 -4.69 6.85
N PHE A 47 8.78 -4.81 6.61
CA PHE A 47 9.39 -4.61 5.31
C PHE A 47 9.76 -5.96 4.71
N LYS A 48 9.40 -6.17 3.45
CA LYS A 48 9.92 -7.27 2.63
C LYS A 48 10.65 -6.68 1.45
N LEU A 49 11.89 -7.08 1.29
CA LEU A 49 12.75 -6.68 0.19
C LEU A 49 12.89 -7.86 -0.76
N LYS A 50 12.58 -7.63 -2.04
CA LYS A 50 12.85 -8.58 -3.11
C LYS A 50 13.78 -7.90 -4.11
N LEU A 51 15.01 -8.41 -4.20
CA LEU A 51 15.97 -8.00 -5.22
C LEU A 51 15.46 -8.51 -6.58
N SER A 52 15.28 -7.61 -7.56
CA SER A 52 14.76 -8.00 -8.88
C SER A 52 15.84 -8.62 -9.74
N GLN A 53 16.98 -7.93 -9.89
CA GLN A 53 18.17 -8.37 -10.65
C GLN A 53 19.39 -7.63 -10.08
N LEU A 54 20.54 -8.30 -10.00
CA LEU A 54 21.82 -7.62 -9.79
C LEU A 54 22.25 -7.05 -11.15
N LEU A 55 22.02 -5.76 -11.37
CA LEU A 55 22.70 -5.05 -12.45
C LEU A 55 24.16 -4.92 -12.02
N ASP A 56 24.97 -5.83 -12.56
CA ASP A 56 26.43 -5.86 -12.59
C ASP A 56 27.20 -4.96 -11.59
N VAL A 57 27.89 -5.60 -10.63
CA VAL A 57 28.87 -4.91 -9.76
C VAL A 57 30.18 -4.80 -10.53
N VAL A 58 30.29 -3.82 -11.43
CA VAL A 58 31.59 -3.53 -12.07
C VAL A 58 32.39 -2.54 -11.23
N THR A 59 33.30 -3.15 -10.46
CA THR A 59 34.66 -2.72 -10.11
C THR A 59 34.96 -1.21 -10.04
N ARG A 60 35.34 -0.79 -8.83
CA ARG A 60 36.21 0.36 -8.44
C ARG A 60 35.85 1.79 -8.87
N GLU A 61 35.00 2.03 -9.86
CA GLU A 61 34.87 3.39 -10.46
C GLU A 61 33.43 3.88 -10.61
N THR A 62 32.43 3.05 -10.32
CA THR A 62 31.01 3.41 -10.40
C THR A 62 30.42 3.48 -9.00
N ALA A 63 30.47 4.67 -8.39
CA ALA A 63 29.91 4.95 -7.05
C ALA A 63 28.36 4.99 -7.01
N ASN A 64 27.70 4.52 -8.08
CA ASN A 64 26.24 4.52 -8.23
C ASN A 64 25.79 3.07 -8.44
N HIS A 65 25.38 2.41 -7.36
CA HIS A 65 24.83 1.06 -7.39
C HIS A 65 23.35 1.11 -7.78
N ASP A 66 23.04 1.11 -9.08
CA ASP A 66 21.67 1.08 -9.59
C ASP A 66 21.04 -0.31 -9.42
N THR A 67 20.61 -0.62 -8.20
CA THR A 67 20.00 -1.91 -7.87
C THR A 67 18.47 -1.82 -7.95
N ASN A 68 17.84 -2.61 -8.83
CA ASN A 68 16.38 -2.68 -8.89
C ASN A 68 15.84 -3.54 -7.74
N VAL A 69 15.21 -2.88 -6.76
CA VAL A 69 14.68 -3.51 -5.55
C VAL A 69 13.17 -3.29 -5.45
N TRP A 70 12.43 -4.37 -5.24
CA TRP A 70 11.02 -4.31 -4.87
C TRP A 70 10.91 -4.24 -3.36
N LEU A 71 10.33 -3.14 -2.88
CA LEU A 71 10.08 -2.89 -1.46
C LEU A 71 8.58 -3.05 -1.19
N GLN A 72 8.24 -3.98 -0.31
CA GLN A 72 6.86 -4.21 0.14
C GLN A 72 6.73 -3.84 1.61
N HIS A 73 5.79 -2.94 1.90
CA HIS A 73 5.42 -2.55 3.26
C HIS A 73 4.13 -3.23 3.67
N ILE A 74 4.10 -3.73 4.90
CA ILE A 74 2.94 -4.39 5.48
C ILE A 74 2.75 -3.81 6.88
N TRP A 75 1.61 -3.19 7.12
CA TRP A 75 1.21 -2.70 8.44
C TRP A 75 -0.28 -2.99 8.66
N THR A 76 -0.72 -2.81 9.91
CA THR A 76 -2.13 -2.95 10.30
C THR A 76 -2.62 -1.59 10.74
N ASP A 77 -3.72 -1.14 10.13
CA ASP A 77 -4.42 0.09 10.48
C ASP A 77 -5.67 -0.28 11.29
N SER A 78 -5.79 0.24 12.52
CA SER A 78 -6.92 -0.09 13.39
C SER A 78 -8.22 0.63 13.00
N LYS A 79 -8.13 1.75 12.28
CA LYS A 79 -9.29 2.51 11.79
C LYS A 79 -9.89 1.90 10.54
N LEU A 80 -9.10 1.19 9.74
CA LEU A 80 -9.56 0.48 8.55
C LEU A 80 -10.07 -0.94 8.88
N CYS A 81 -10.99 -1.04 9.85
CA CYS A 81 -11.63 -2.31 10.23
C CYS A 81 -13.13 -2.28 9.93
N TRP A 82 -13.67 -3.40 9.46
CA TRP A 82 -15.09 -3.58 9.22
C TRP A 82 -15.48 -5.05 9.40
N ASN A 83 -16.78 -5.30 9.54
CA ASN A 83 -17.34 -6.64 9.57
C ASN A 83 -17.82 -7.02 8.15
N PRO A 84 -17.25 -8.05 7.49
CA PRO A 84 -17.61 -8.43 6.13
C PRO A 84 -19.10 -8.72 5.95
N LYS A 85 -19.78 -9.20 6.99
CA LYS A 85 -21.22 -9.52 6.94
C LYS A 85 -22.08 -8.28 6.67
N ASP A 86 -21.63 -7.11 7.10
CA ASP A 86 -22.36 -5.85 6.95
C ASP A 86 -22.20 -5.25 5.55
N TYR A 87 -21.27 -5.75 4.73
CA TYR A 87 -20.95 -5.25 3.39
C TYR A 87 -20.96 -6.37 2.34
N GLY A 88 -21.94 -7.29 2.42
CA GLY A 88 -22.14 -8.32 1.40
C GLY A 88 -21.02 -9.36 1.30
N GLY A 89 -20.22 -9.53 2.35
CA GLY A 89 -19.11 -10.48 2.40
C GLY A 89 -17.78 -9.94 1.85
N VAL A 90 -17.62 -8.62 1.73
CA VAL A 90 -16.36 -8.03 1.27
C VAL A 90 -15.30 -8.18 2.36
N GLU A 91 -14.26 -8.99 2.09
CA GLU A 91 -13.13 -9.22 3.00
C GLU A 91 -11.88 -8.41 2.64
N VAL A 92 -11.77 -7.97 1.37
CA VAL A 92 -10.62 -7.23 0.85
C VAL A 92 -11.15 -6.04 0.06
N LEU A 93 -10.58 -4.86 0.35
CA LEU A 93 -10.86 -3.61 -0.36
C LEU A 93 -9.54 -3.04 -0.89
N TYR A 94 -9.51 -2.65 -2.16
CA TYR A 94 -8.35 -2.00 -2.76
C TYR A 94 -8.53 -0.48 -2.74
N VAL A 95 -7.61 0.24 -2.10
CA VAL A 95 -7.67 1.69 -1.91
C VAL A 95 -6.39 2.33 -2.45
N PRO A 96 -6.47 3.47 -3.17
CA PRO A 96 -5.30 4.26 -3.53
C PRO A 96 -4.49 4.67 -2.30
N SER A 97 -3.17 4.52 -2.36
CA SER A 97 -2.27 4.83 -1.23
C SER A 97 -2.35 6.29 -0.79
N GLU A 98 -2.73 7.20 -1.68
CA GLU A 98 -2.85 8.65 -1.44
C GLU A 98 -3.97 9.04 -0.45
N LEU A 99 -4.93 8.14 -0.25
CA LEU A 99 -6.09 8.35 0.63
C LEU A 99 -5.89 7.81 2.04
N ILE A 100 -4.89 6.96 2.25
CA ILE A 100 -4.62 6.31 3.53
C ILE A 100 -3.31 6.83 4.16
N TRP A 101 -3.13 6.59 5.45
CA TRP A 101 -1.87 6.89 6.12
C TRP A 101 -0.77 5.99 5.57
N LEU A 102 0.39 6.58 5.28
CA LEU A 102 1.58 5.87 4.83
C LEU A 102 2.73 6.18 5.80
N PRO A 103 3.52 5.16 6.21
CA PRO A 103 4.72 5.41 6.99
C PRO A 103 5.75 6.18 6.14
N ASP A 104 6.34 7.22 6.72
CA ASP A 104 7.45 7.92 6.09
C ASP A 104 8.72 7.07 6.15
N ILE A 105 9.33 6.82 4.99
CA ILE A 105 10.45 5.90 4.82
C ILE A 105 11.49 6.58 3.93
N VAL A 106 12.66 6.82 4.51
CA VAL A 106 13.79 7.46 3.83
C VAL A 106 14.92 6.45 3.67
N LEU A 107 15.51 6.41 2.48
CA LEU A 107 16.71 5.63 2.20
C LEU A 107 17.94 6.43 2.64
N TYR A 108 18.49 6.11 3.82
CA TYR A 108 19.69 6.77 4.35
C TYR A 108 20.95 6.60 3.50
N ASN A 109 20.99 5.61 2.60
CA ASN A 109 22.14 5.36 1.72
C ASN A 109 21.86 5.82 0.28
N ASN A 110 21.25 6.99 0.12
CA ASN A 110 21.16 7.64 -1.18
C ASN A 110 22.48 8.39 -1.43
N ALA A 111 23.31 7.89 -2.34
CA ALA A 111 24.58 8.51 -2.73
C ALA A 111 24.41 9.96 -3.26
N MET A 112 23.19 10.37 -3.59
CA MET A 112 22.85 11.74 -3.98
C MET A 112 22.93 12.75 -2.83
N GLU A 113 22.80 12.33 -1.57
CA GLU A 113 22.75 13.25 -0.41
C GLU A 113 24.14 13.60 0.15
N LEU A 114 25.15 12.76 -0.10
CA LEU A 114 26.52 12.95 0.41
C LEU A 114 27.40 13.83 -0.49
N SER A 115 26.95 14.22 -1.68
CA SER A 115 27.70 15.12 -2.58
C SER A 115 27.40 16.61 -2.34
N GLY A 116 26.35 16.92 -1.57
CA GLY A 116 25.95 18.31 -1.24
C GLY A 116 26.58 18.86 0.05
N TYR A 117 27.23 18.04 0.87
CA TYR A 117 27.80 18.43 2.17
C TYR A 117 29.30 18.75 2.16
N ASN A 118 29.98 18.66 1.01
CA ASN A 118 31.43 18.90 0.89
C ASN A 118 31.76 20.16 0.07
N ASN A 119 31.08 21.28 0.34
CA ASN A 119 31.51 22.60 -0.12
C ASN A 119 31.64 23.55 1.08
N GLU A 120 32.67 23.34 1.88
CA GLU A 120 33.44 24.38 2.58
C GLU A 120 34.93 24.17 2.29
#